data_AF-A0A2R6D4V9-F1
#
_entry.id   AF-A0A2R6D4V9-F1
#
_cell.length_a   1.000
_cell.length_b   1.000
_cell.length_c   1.000
_cell.angle_alpha   90.00
_cell.angle_beta   90.00
_cell.angle_gamma   90.00
#
_symmetry.space_group_name_H-M   'P 1'
#
loop_
_entity.id
_entity.type
_entity.pdbx_description
1 polymer ?
#
loop_
_entity_poly.entity_id
_entity_poly.type
_entity_poly.pdbx_seq_one_letter_code
_entity_poly.pdbx_strand_id
1 'polypeptide(L)'
;MDLETRIRQFREWLETWARGLYHGMVSHPAYELIEKEAEDQEDAFLLACFPDAFGIPSPVSYYTAELLPYLADEFAQWERRMWDRESMLERKGQQYHF
;
A
#
# COMPACT_ATOMS: atom_id res chain seq x y z
N MET A 1 39.08 -29.30 -15.79
CA MET A 1 37.65 -28.92 -15.88
C MET A 1 37.43 -28.35 -17.26
N ASP A 2 36.52 -28.95 -18.01
CA ASP A 2 36.25 -28.57 -19.39
C ASP A 2 35.60 -27.17 -19.48
N LEU A 3 35.96 -26.39 -20.49
CA LEU A 3 35.53 -24.99 -20.66
C LEU A 3 34.00 -24.91 -20.78
N GLU A 4 33.42 -25.89 -21.45
CA GLU A 4 31.98 -26.03 -21.66
C GLU A 4 31.22 -26.17 -20.33
N THR A 5 31.79 -26.90 -19.38
CA THR A 5 31.18 -27.10 -18.05
C THR A 5 31.16 -25.81 -17.24
N ARG A 6 32.22 -24.98 -17.36
CA ARG A 6 32.30 -23.68 -16.67
C ARG A 6 31.30 -22.67 -17.25
N ILE A 7 31.12 -22.65 -18.57
CA ILE A 7 30.17 -21.76 -19.24
C ILE A 7 28.74 -22.12 -18.84
N ARG A 8 28.40 -23.43 -18.80
CA ARG A 8 27.07 -23.88 -18.36
C ARG A 8 26.77 -23.49 -16.91
N GLN A 9 27.70 -23.75 -15.99
CA GLN A 9 27.54 -23.38 -14.58
C GLN A 9 27.39 -21.85 -14.39
N PHE A 10 28.14 -21.06 -15.14
CA PHE A 10 28.03 -19.60 -15.08
C PHE A 10 26.66 -19.10 -15.57
N ARG A 11 26.10 -19.72 -16.62
CA ARG A 11 24.79 -19.35 -17.17
C ARG A 11 23.65 -19.69 -16.22
N GLU A 12 23.68 -20.89 -15.61
CA GLU A 12 22.69 -21.31 -14.61
C GLU A 12 22.70 -20.41 -13.37
N TRP A 13 23.90 -20.00 -12.93
CA TRP A 13 24.06 -19.03 -11.85
C TRP A 13 23.44 -17.67 -12.22
N LEU A 14 23.77 -17.14 -13.41
CA LEU A 14 23.22 -15.87 -13.89
C LEU A 14 21.69 -15.89 -14.03
N GLU A 15 21.10 -16.97 -14.55
CA GLU A 15 19.64 -17.10 -14.67
C GLU A 15 18.96 -17.12 -13.30
N THR A 16 19.57 -17.78 -12.31
CA THR A 16 19.06 -17.82 -10.93
C THR A 16 19.10 -16.44 -10.29
N TRP A 17 20.21 -15.71 -10.44
CA TRP A 17 20.35 -14.35 -9.95
C TRP A 17 19.41 -13.37 -10.65
N ALA A 18 19.29 -13.45 -11.98
CA ALA A 18 18.39 -12.60 -12.75
C ALA A 18 16.92 -12.80 -12.33
N ARG A 19 16.51 -14.05 -12.06
CA ARG A 19 15.16 -14.36 -11.57
C ARG A 19 14.93 -13.84 -10.16
N GLY A 20 15.89 -14.01 -9.25
CA GLY A 20 15.82 -13.48 -7.89
C GLY A 20 15.77 -11.95 -7.88
N LEU A 21 16.60 -11.30 -8.69
CA LEU A 21 16.63 -9.85 -8.84
C LEU A 21 15.33 -9.31 -9.44
N TYR A 22 14.81 -9.95 -10.50
CA TYR A 22 13.54 -9.56 -11.12
C TYR A 22 12.37 -9.68 -10.13
N HIS A 23 12.32 -10.76 -9.35
CA HIS A 23 11.28 -10.94 -8.34
C HIS A 23 11.39 -9.90 -7.21
N GLY A 24 12.60 -9.65 -6.71
CA GLY A 24 12.82 -8.65 -5.66
C GLY A 24 12.54 -7.21 -6.12
N MET A 25 12.96 -6.85 -7.33
CA MET A 25 12.84 -5.48 -7.84
C MET A 25 11.48 -5.16 -8.45
N VAL A 26 10.78 -6.12 -9.05
CA VAL A 26 9.58 -5.82 -9.85
C VAL A 26 8.31 -6.23 -9.12
N SER A 27 8.22 -7.44 -8.59
CA SER A 27 6.98 -7.87 -7.94
C SER A 27 6.76 -7.19 -6.60
N HIS A 28 7.78 -7.07 -5.74
CA HIS A 28 7.58 -6.53 -4.40
C HIS A 28 7.09 -5.06 -4.40
N PRO A 29 7.71 -4.13 -5.16
CA PRO A 29 7.23 -2.76 -5.19
C PRO A 29 5.85 -2.62 -5.84
N ALA A 30 5.52 -3.49 -6.81
CA ALA A 30 4.21 -3.48 -7.44
C ALA A 30 3.10 -3.85 -6.44
N TYR A 31 3.33 -4.86 -5.58
CA TYR A 31 2.37 -5.22 -4.54
C TYR A 31 2.21 -4.11 -3.49
N GLU A 32 3.32 -3.52 -3.03
CA GLU A 32 3.29 -2.42 -2.07
C GLU A 32 2.53 -1.20 -2.61
N LEU A 33 2.69 -0.88 -3.89
CA LEU A 33 1.94 0.22 -4.52
C LEU A 33 0.43 -0.06 -4.57
N ILE A 34 0.05 -1.30 -4.90
CA ILE A 34 -1.37 -1.71 -4.94
C ILE A 34 -1.97 -1.65 -3.54
N GLU A 35 -1.26 -2.13 -2.53
CA GLU A 35 -1.70 -2.08 -1.14
C GLU A 35 -1.90 -0.63 -0.66
N LYS A 36 -0.92 0.25 -0.90
CA LYS A 36 -1.03 1.67 -0.55
C LYS A 36 -2.17 2.38 -1.29
N GLU A 37 -2.44 2.02 -2.54
CA GLU A 37 -3.59 2.59 -3.27
C GLU A 37 -4.92 2.04 -2.74
N ALA A 38 -4.98 0.77 -2.32
CA ALA A 38 -6.16 0.22 -1.66
C ALA A 38 -6.45 0.94 -0.33
N GLU A 39 -5.41 1.17 0.49
CA GLU A 39 -5.52 1.98 1.71
C GLU A 39 -6.01 3.41 1.42
N ASP A 40 -5.51 4.06 0.35
CA ASP A 40 -5.95 5.41 -0.01
C ASP A 40 -7.45 5.44 -0.39
N GLN A 41 -7.95 4.41 -1.07
CA GLN A 41 -9.38 4.30 -1.39
C GLN A 41 -10.23 4.06 -0.13
N GLU A 42 -9.75 3.23 0.79
CA GLU A 42 -10.38 3.00 2.10
C GLU A 42 -10.43 4.30 2.92
N ASP A 43 -9.31 5.03 2.98
CA ASP A 43 -9.21 6.30 3.71
C ASP A 43 -10.21 7.33 3.15
N ALA A 44 -10.37 7.39 1.82
CA ALA A 44 -11.32 8.28 1.16
C ALA A 44 -12.78 7.88 1.43
N PHE A 45 -13.07 6.57 1.45
CA PHE A 45 -14.39 6.06 1.79
C PHE A 45 -14.76 6.39 3.24
N LEU A 46 -13.87 6.12 4.19
CA LEU A 46 -14.08 6.41 5.61
C LEU A 46 -14.24 7.91 5.84
N LEU A 47 -13.47 8.75 5.16
CA LEU A 47 -13.62 10.20 5.22
C LEU A 47 -14.99 10.67 4.67
N ALA A 48 -15.50 10.04 3.61
CA ALA A 48 -16.81 10.37 3.07
C ALA A 48 -17.96 9.93 4.00
N CYS A 49 -17.78 8.80 4.70
CA CYS A 49 -18.75 8.27 5.64
C CYS A 49 -18.73 8.98 7.00
N PHE A 50 -17.56 9.39 7.49
CA PHE A 50 -17.36 9.91 8.85
C PHE A 50 -16.49 11.19 8.89
N PRO A 51 -16.82 12.23 8.11
CA PRO A 51 -16.11 13.51 8.17
C PRO A 51 -16.27 14.22 9.54
N ASP A 52 -17.30 13.84 10.31
CA ASP A 52 -17.55 14.33 11.67
C ASP A 52 -16.37 14.05 12.62
N ALA A 53 -15.59 13.00 12.38
CA ALA A 53 -14.39 12.67 13.15
C ALA A 53 -13.34 13.79 13.11
N PHE A 54 -13.32 14.59 12.03
CA PHE A 54 -12.45 15.76 11.88
C PHE A 54 -13.17 17.08 12.15
N GLY A 55 -14.37 17.04 12.72
CA GLY A 55 -15.15 18.24 13.05
C GLY A 55 -15.86 18.87 11.86
N ILE A 56 -15.97 18.18 10.72
CA ILE A 56 -16.75 18.63 9.57
C ILE A 56 -18.14 17.99 9.66
N PRO A 57 -19.18 18.74 10.05
CA PRO A 57 -20.51 18.17 10.22
C PRO A 57 -21.09 17.74 8.87
N SER A 58 -21.45 16.46 8.75
CA SER A 58 -22.10 15.90 7.56
C SER A 58 -23.37 15.14 7.91
N PRO A 59 -24.44 15.30 7.12
CA PRO A 59 -25.65 14.50 7.28
C PRO A 59 -25.41 13.01 6.95
N VAL A 60 -24.34 12.70 6.20
CA VAL A 60 -24.01 11.32 5.81
C VAL A 60 -23.60 10.49 7.02
N SER A 61 -22.84 11.08 7.95
CA SER A 61 -22.35 10.45 9.19
C SER A 61 -23.47 9.83 10.02
N TYR A 62 -24.65 10.44 10.01
CA TYR A 62 -25.82 9.92 10.70
C TYR A 62 -26.35 8.63 10.07
N TYR A 63 -26.41 8.57 8.73
CA TYR A 63 -26.92 7.40 8.01
C TYR A 63 -25.90 6.26 7.95
N THR A 64 -24.61 6.57 7.97
CA THR A 64 -23.52 5.59 7.93
C THR A 64 -23.17 5.03 9.31
N ALA A 65 -23.75 5.56 10.39
CA ALA A 65 -23.51 5.09 11.76
C ALA A 65 -23.82 3.58 11.94
N GLU A 66 -24.74 3.02 11.16
CA GLU A 66 -25.04 1.59 11.16
C GLU A 66 -23.88 0.72 10.66
N LEU A 67 -22.97 1.28 9.86
CA LEU A 67 -21.78 0.59 9.35
C LEU A 67 -20.64 0.56 10.37
N LEU A 68 -20.66 1.45 11.36
CA LEU A 68 -19.58 1.62 12.33
C LEU A 68 -19.17 0.32 13.05
N PRO A 69 -20.09 -0.58 13.47
CA PRO A 69 -19.70 -1.83 14.11
C PRO A 69 -18.91 -2.79 13.20
N TYR A 70 -19.08 -2.68 11.89
CA TYR A 70 -18.40 -3.51 10.90
C TYR A 70 -17.07 -2.92 10.44
N LEU A 71 -16.84 -1.63 10.68
CA LEU A 71 -15.67 -0.88 10.26
C LEU A 71 -14.86 -0.36 11.46
N ALA A 72 -15.14 -0.85 12.66
CA ALA A 72 -14.59 -0.28 13.89
C ALA A 72 -13.06 -0.43 13.95
N ASP A 73 -12.53 -1.56 13.49
CA ASP A 73 -11.10 -1.85 13.49
C ASP A 73 -10.36 -1.02 12.43
N GLU A 74 -10.95 -0.89 11.24
CA GLU A 74 -10.47 -0.07 10.13
C GLU A 74 -10.51 1.41 10.50
N PHE A 75 -11.58 1.86 11.16
CA PHE A 75 -11.76 3.24 11.60
C PHE A 75 -10.64 3.68 12.57
N ALA A 76 -10.30 2.84 13.56
CA ALA A 76 -9.22 3.15 14.51
C ALA A 76 -7.82 3.14 13.86
N GLN A 77 -7.63 2.38 12.77
CA GLN A 77 -6.40 2.40 11.99
C GLN A 77 -6.32 3.64 11.10
N TRP A 78 -7.42 3.95 10.41
CA TRP A 78 -7.59 5.14 9.60
C TRP A 78 -7.38 6.42 10.38
N GLU A 79 -7.97 6.55 11.57
CA GLU A 79 -7.80 7.74 12.43
C GLU A 79 -6.32 7.99 12.75
N ARG A 80 -5.57 6.94 13.06
CA ARG A 80 -4.12 7.00 13.26
C ARG A 80 -3.38 7.38 11.98
N ARG A 81 -3.68 6.74 10.84
CA ARG A 81 -3.06 7.04 9.55
C ARG A 81 -3.28 8.48 9.10
N MET A 82 -4.47 9.02 9.34
CA MET A 82 -4.83 10.38 8.97
C MET A 82 -4.19 11.41 9.90
N TRP A 83 -4.04 11.10 11.20
CA TRP A 83 -3.35 11.98 12.14
C TRP A 83 -1.84 12.05 11.92
N ASP A 84 -1.21 10.93 11.55
CA ASP A 84 0.22 10.86 11.27
C ASP A 84 0.58 11.47 9.90
N ARG A 85 -0.40 11.74 9.02
CA ARG A 85 -0.20 12.28 7.68
C ARG A 85 -0.21 13.80 7.71
N GLU A 86 0.91 14.44 7.37
CA GLU A 86 0.99 15.90 7.30
C GLU A 86 0.31 16.44 6.03
N SER A 87 0.43 15.70 4.91
CA SER A 87 -0.24 16.08 3.65
C SER A 87 -0.50 14.90 2.70
N MET A 88 -1.44 15.09 1.76
CA MET A 88 -1.67 14.14 0.67
C MET A 88 -0.46 14.03 -0.28
N LEU A 89 0.37 15.09 -0.36
CA LEU A 89 1.58 15.09 -1.17
C LEU A 89 2.66 14.19 -0.58
N GLU A 90 2.83 14.22 0.74
CA GLU A 90 3.76 13.35 1.46
C GLU A 90 3.39 11.87 1.24
N ARG A 91 2.10 11.53 1.39
CA ARG A 91 1.59 10.17 1.13
C ARG A 91 1.89 9.70 -0.30
N LYS A 92 1.63 10.54 -1.30
CA LYS A 92 1.96 10.21 -2.70
C LYS A 92 3.48 10.12 -2.92
N GLY A 93 4.29 10.94 -2.25
CA GLY A 93 5.76 10.82 -2.27
C GLY A 93 6.24 9.46 -1.75
N GLN A 94 5.69 8.99 -0.62
CA GLN A 94 6.01 7.68 -0.04
C GLN A 94 5.57 6.48 -0.92
N GLN A 95 4.57 6.65 -1.78
CA GLN A 95 4.13 5.61 -2.73
C GLN A 95 5.11 5.45 -3.90
N TYR A 96 5.65 6.55 -4.39
CA TYR A 96 6.55 6.55 -5.55
C TYR A 96 8.04 6.55 -5.17
N HIS A 97 8.36 6.47 -3.87
CA HIS A 97 9.72 6.54 -3.32
C HIS A 97 10.53 7.73 -3.85
N PHE A 98 9.90 8.91 -3.93
CA PHE A 98 10.57 10.18 -4.26
C PHE A 98 11.10 10.89 -3.01
#